data_AF-A0A8G1IYN2-F1
#
_entry.id   AF-A0A8G1IYN2-F1
#
_cell.length_a   1.000
_cell.length_b   1.000
_cell.length_c   1.000
_cell.angle_alpha   90.00
_cell.angle_beta   90.00
_cell.angle_gamma   90.00
#
_symmetry.space_group_name_H-M   'P 1'
#
loop_
_entity.id
_entity.type
_entity.pdbx_description
1 polymer ?
#
loop_
_entity_poly.entity_id
_entity_poly.type
_entity_poly.pdbx_seq_one_letter_code
_entity_poly.pdbx_strand_id
1 'polypeptide(L)'
;MEFGIDGYLCSIDFSSERAEKLRDRLTAYRGFGQRSAAATLGAPMAAKSAPNRGGKERNRAIRPWGEEHRLPVEVRGKLSDEVITKYDAAHTEPA
;
A
#
# COMPACT_ATOMS: atom_id res chain seq x y z
N MET A 1 -8.34 7.85 -12.93
CA MET A 1 -8.86 9.10 -12.32
C MET A 1 -8.94 8.88 -10.83
N GLU A 2 -8.47 9.82 -10.01
CA GLU A 2 -8.47 9.69 -8.55
C GLU A 2 -9.55 10.57 -7.92
N PHE A 3 -10.18 10.08 -6.85
CA PHE A 3 -11.17 10.81 -6.08
C PHE A 3 -11.15 10.35 -4.61
N GLY A 4 -11.54 11.25 -3.71
CA GLY A 4 -11.66 10.97 -2.28
C GLY A 4 -13.10 10.73 -1.87
N ILE A 5 -13.34 9.70 -1.05
CA ILE A 5 -14.63 9.43 -0.40
C ILE A 5 -14.37 8.87 0.99
N ASP A 6 -15.03 9.42 2.02
CA ASP A 6 -14.91 8.98 3.42
C ASP A 6 -13.46 8.87 3.94
N GLY A 7 -12.56 9.73 3.45
CA GLY A 7 -11.14 9.72 3.83
C GLY A 7 -10.27 8.69 3.09
N TYR A 8 -10.84 7.90 2.19
CA TYR A 8 -10.11 6.98 1.33
C TYR A 8 -9.83 7.60 -0.04
N LEU A 9 -8.60 7.44 -0.51
CA LEU A 9 -8.21 7.79 -1.88
C LEU A 9 -8.45 6.57 -2.79
N CYS A 10 -9.39 6.72 -3.72
CA CYS A 10 -9.77 5.68 -4.66
C CYS A 10 -9.30 6.04 -6.07
N SER A 11 -8.75 5.06 -6.79
CA SER A 11 -8.51 5.17 -8.24
C SER A 11 -9.58 4.38 -8.97
N ILE A 12 -10.25 5.04 -9.93
CA ILE A 12 -11.03 4.35 -10.95
C ILE A 12 -10.18 4.27 -12.21
N ASP A 13 -10.00 3.04 -12.66
CA ASP A 13 -9.50 2.71 -13.97
C ASP A 13 -10.65 2.36 -14.92
N PHE A 14 -10.53 2.90 -16.13
CA PHE A 14 -11.30 2.61 -17.34
C PHE A 14 -12.62 3.35 -17.62
N SER A 15 -12.67 3.80 -18.88
CA SER A 15 -13.70 4.56 -19.61
C SER A 15 -13.94 6.00 -19.12
N SER A 16 -13.67 6.96 -20.01
CA SER A 16 -13.97 8.39 -19.84
C SER A 16 -15.43 8.63 -19.47
N GLU A 17 -16.35 7.80 -19.97
CA GLU A 17 -17.79 7.89 -19.69
C GLU A 17 -18.12 7.72 -18.19
N ARG A 18 -17.44 6.79 -17.50
CA ARG A 18 -17.64 6.58 -16.05
C ARG A 18 -17.05 7.72 -15.24
N ALA A 19 -15.91 8.25 -15.68
CA ALA A 19 -15.26 9.40 -15.07
C ALA A 19 -16.11 10.67 -15.20
N GLU A 20 -16.74 10.89 -16.36
CA GLU A 20 -17.64 12.01 -16.60
C GLU A 20 -18.91 11.94 -15.74
N LYS A 21 -19.55 10.77 -15.67
CA LYS A 21 -20.71 10.55 -14.78
C LYS A 21 -20.39 10.85 -13.31
N LEU A 22 -19.18 10.49 -12.86
CA LEU A 22 -18.73 10.80 -11.50
C LEU A 22 -18.54 12.32 -11.29
N ARG A 23 -17.92 13.02 -12.24
CA ARG A 23 -17.75 14.48 -12.18
C ARG A 23 -19.08 15.22 -12.16
N ASP A 24 -20.03 14.78 -12.98
CA ASP A 24 -21.34 15.40 -13.07
C ASP A 24 -22.10 15.31 -11.73
N ARG A 25 -22.12 14.12 -11.12
CA ARG A 25 -22.71 13.91 -9.80
C ARG A 25 -22.04 14.73 -8.70
N LEU A 26 -20.71 14.86 -8.74
CA LEU A 26 -19.96 15.65 -7.76
C LEU A 26 -20.11 17.17 -7.97
N THR A 27 -20.49 17.61 -9.18
CA THR A 27 -20.68 19.03 -9.50
C THR A 27 -21.80 19.65 -8.64
N ALA A 28 -22.87 18.90 -8.38
CA ALA A 28 -23.97 19.33 -7.50
C ALA A 28 -23.51 19.65 -6.07
N TYR A 29 -22.49 18.95 -5.57
CA TYR A 29 -21.98 19.10 -4.21
C TYR A 29 -20.78 20.07 -4.11
N ARG A 30 -20.26 20.55 -5.24
CA ARG A 30 -19.08 21.41 -5.30
C ARG A 30 -19.24 22.73 -4.53
N GLY A 31 -20.46 23.28 -4.49
CA GLY A 31 -20.77 24.53 -3.77
C GLY A 31 -20.88 24.38 -2.25
N PHE A 32 -21.12 23.16 -1.76
CA PHE A 32 -21.22 22.87 -0.32
C PHE A 32 -19.90 22.40 0.27
N GLY A 33 -18.92 22.07 -0.56
CA GLY A 33 -17.60 21.66 -0.13
C GLY A 33 -16.76 22.86 0.29
N GLN A 34 -16.33 22.90 1.55
CA GLN A 34 -15.17 23.71 1.91
C GLN A 34 -13.92 23.02 1.39
N ARG A 35 -13.03 23.77 0.73
CA ARG A 35 -11.68 23.30 0.44
C ARG A 35 -10.98 23.17 1.79
N SER A 36 -10.96 21.97 2.37
CA SER A 36 -10.07 21.66 3.49
C SER A 36 -8.66 22.01 3.04
N ALA A 37 -7.97 22.86 3.80
CA ALA A 37 -6.59 23.25 3.54
C ALA A 37 -5.81 21.98 3.18
N ALA A 38 -5.32 21.96 1.94
CA ALA A 38 -4.84 20.75 1.33
C ALA A 38 -3.75 20.11 2.21
N ALA A 39 -3.92 18.83 2.54
CA ALA A 39 -2.78 17.95 2.37
C ALA A 39 -2.42 18.10 0.88
N THR A 40 -1.42 18.94 0.61
CA THR A 40 -1.05 19.43 -0.71
C THR A 40 -1.18 18.30 -1.74
N LEU A 41 -2.13 18.41 -2.66
CA LEU A 41 -2.37 17.49 -3.80
C LEU A 41 -1.22 17.59 -4.83
N GLY A 42 0.02 17.69 -4.34
CA GLY A 42 1.21 18.11 -5.07
C GLY A 42 2.45 18.25 -4.17
N ALA A 43 2.30 18.22 -2.84
CA ALA A 43 3.37 17.63 -2.05
C ALA A 43 3.28 16.15 -2.36
N PRO A 44 4.39 15.44 -2.61
CA PRO A 44 4.33 14.00 -2.42
C PRO A 44 3.72 13.82 -1.03
N MET A 45 2.52 13.24 -0.94
CA MET A 45 2.16 12.45 0.25
C MET A 45 3.45 11.73 0.54
N ALA A 46 4.17 12.08 1.61
CA ALA A 46 5.49 11.55 1.90
C ALA A 46 5.39 10.08 1.59
N ALA A 47 6.01 9.66 0.46
CA ALA A 47 5.56 8.49 -0.28
C ALA A 47 5.39 7.42 0.77
N LYS A 48 4.13 7.03 1.06
CA LYS A 48 3.87 6.01 2.07
C LYS A 48 4.59 4.82 1.45
N SER A 49 5.79 4.56 1.98
CA SER A 49 6.95 4.14 1.18
C SER A 49 6.49 3.19 0.11
N ALA A 50 6.68 3.56 -1.17
CA ALA A 50 6.36 2.67 -2.30
C ALA A 50 6.65 1.25 -1.85
N PRO A 51 5.64 0.34 -1.78
CA PRO A 51 5.69 -0.84 -0.93
C PRO A 51 7.03 -1.49 -1.16
N ASN A 52 7.88 -1.44 -0.14
CA ASN A 52 9.31 -1.72 -0.22
C ASN A 52 9.49 -2.93 -1.14
N ARG A 53 9.88 -2.73 -2.41
CA ARG A 53 9.99 -3.84 -3.37
C ARG A 53 11.02 -4.84 -2.84
N GLY A 54 12.02 -4.36 -2.11
CA GLY A 54 12.96 -5.18 -1.35
C GLY A 54 12.31 -6.00 -0.24
N GLY A 55 11.29 -5.49 0.45
CA GLY A 55 10.54 -6.26 1.44
C GLY A 55 9.73 -7.42 0.85
N LYS A 56 9.17 -7.24 -0.36
CA LYS A 56 8.43 -8.31 -1.05
C LYS A 56 9.36 -9.42 -1.55
N GLU A 57 10.51 -9.04 -2.11
CA GLU A 57 11.53 -9.98 -2.56
C GLU A 57 12.17 -10.74 -1.40
N ARG A 58 12.50 -10.02 -0.32
CA ARG A 58 12.99 -10.61 0.93
C ARG A 58 11.98 -11.58 1.55
N ASN A 59 10.70 -11.19 1.66
CA ASN A 59 9.66 -12.10 2.17
C ASN A 59 9.49 -13.34 1.29
N ARG A 60 9.78 -13.28 -0.02
CA ARG A 60 9.77 -14.45 -0.91
C ARG A 60 10.90 -15.42 -0.59
N ALA A 61 12.08 -14.93 -0.19
CA ALA A 61 13.21 -15.76 0.23
C ALA A 61 13.04 -16.35 1.64
N ILE A 62 12.40 -15.61 2.55
CA ILE A 62 12.21 -16.08 3.94
C ILE A 62 11.14 -17.19 4.03
N ARG A 63 10.15 -17.22 3.13
CA ARG A 63 9.08 -18.24 3.13
C ARG A 63 9.59 -19.69 3.07
N PRO A 64 10.36 -20.10 2.05
CA PRO A 64 10.86 -21.47 1.98
C PRO A 64 11.75 -21.81 3.18
N TRP A 65 12.53 -20.85 3.68
CA TRP A 65 13.36 -21.03 4.88
C TRP A 65 12.51 -21.24 6.13
N GLY A 66 11.47 -20.43 6.34
CA GLY A 66 10.57 -20.59 7.48
C GLY A 66 9.77 -21.90 7.43
N GLU A 67 9.37 -22.36 6.23
CA GLU A 67 8.72 -23.66 6.03
C GLU A 67 9.66 -24.82 6.41
N GLU A 68 10.93 -24.76 6.00
CA GLU A 68 11.97 -25.74 6.37
C GLU A 68 12.21 -25.79 7.89
N HIS A 69 12.22 -24.62 8.54
CA HIS A 69 12.39 -24.48 9.99
C HIS A 69 11.10 -24.69 10.80
N ARG A 70 9.99 -25.12 10.16
CA ARG A 70 8.67 -25.34 10.78
C ARG A 70 8.15 -24.11 11.55
N LEU A 71 8.45 -22.92 11.07
CA LEU A 71 7.99 -21.65 11.64
C LEU A 71 6.60 -21.29 11.11
N PRO A 72 5.80 -20.50 11.86
CA PRO A 72 4.48 -20.04 11.42
C PRO A 72 4.64 -18.98 10.32
N VAL A 73 4.67 -19.43 9.07
CA VAL A 73 4.79 -18.59 7.87
C VAL A 73 3.41 -18.33 7.28
N GLU A 74 3.02 -17.06 7.13
CA GLU A 74 1.82 -16.70 6.37
C GLU A 74 2.05 -16.86 4.86
N VAL A 75 1.25 -17.73 4.23
CA VAL A 75 1.33 -18.06 2.78
C VAL A 75 1.09 -16.83 1.90
N ARG A 76 0.30 -15.87 2.39
CA ARG A 76 -0.07 -14.66 1.65
C ARG A 76 -0.15 -13.48 2.62
N GLY A 77 0.57 -12.40 2.30
CA GLY A 77 0.59 -11.21 3.13
C GLY A 77 1.97 -10.90 3.71
N LYS A 78 1.98 -10.16 4.80
CA LYS A 78 3.18 -9.71 5.52
C LYS A 78 3.66 -10.86 6.40
N LEU A 79 4.96 -11.18 6.34
CA LEU A 79 5.52 -12.21 7.20
C LEU A 79 5.57 -11.75 8.66
N SER A 80 5.35 -12.67 9.60
CA SER A 80 5.50 -12.39 11.04
C SER A 80 6.92 -11.97 11.37
N ASP A 81 7.06 -10.97 12.25
CA ASP A 81 8.33 -10.37 12.65
C ASP A 81 9.30 -11.40 13.27
N GLU A 82 8.75 -12.42 13.93
CA GLU A 82 9.51 -13.52 14.52
C GLU A 82 10.27 -14.34 13.47
N VAL A 83 9.64 -14.62 12.31
CA VAL A 83 10.27 -15.40 11.24
C VAL A 83 11.36 -14.57 10.55
N ILE A 84 11.12 -13.26 10.38
CA ILE A 84 12.08 -12.32 9.83
C ILE A 84 13.33 -12.23 10.71
N THR A 85 13.13 -12.10 12.02
CA THR A 85 14.23 -12.01 13.00
C THR A 85 15.07 -13.29 13.02
N LYS A 86 14.42 -14.47 13.00
CA LYS A 86 15.13 -15.75 12.95
C LYS A 86 15.92 -15.92 11.64
N TYR A 87 15.38 -15.45 10.53
CA TYR A 87 16.07 -15.46 9.24
C TYR A 87 17.29 -14.52 9.23
N ASP A 88 17.13 -13.29 9.74
CA ASP A 88 18.24 -12.34 9.89
C ASP A 88 19.34 -12.88 10.81
N ALA A 89 18.98 -13.53 11.91
CA ALA A 89 19.94 -14.15 12.81
C ALA A 89 20.73 -15.30 12.15
N ALA A 90 20.08 -16.05 11.25
CA ALA A 90 20.72 -17.14 10.51
C ALA A 90 21.56 -16.67 9.31
N HIS A 91 21.26 -15.49 8.75
CA HIS A 91 21.93 -14.93 7.56
C HIS A 91 22.81 -13.70 7.87
N THR A 92 22.88 -13.27 9.13
CA THR A 92 23.89 -12.32 9.62
C THR A 92 25.08 -13.15 10.09
N GLU A 93 25.94 -13.49 9.15
CA GLU A 93 27.25 -14.06 9.46
C GLU A 93 28.09 -12.98 10.18
N PRO A 94 28.68 -13.26 11.36
CA PRO A 94 29.64 -12.36 11.95
C PRO A 94 30.93 -12.41 11.11
N ALA A 95 31.37 -11.26 10.61
CA ALA A 95 32.74 -11.08 10.14
C ALA A 95 33.72 -11.07 11.32
#